data_AF-A0A557SZ65-F1
#
_entry.id   AF-A0A557SZ65-F1
#
_cell.length_a   1.000
_cell.length_b   1.000
_cell.length_c   1.000
_cell.angle_alpha   90.00
_cell.angle_beta   90.00
_cell.angle_gamma   90.00
#
_symmetry.space_group_name_H-M   'P 1'
#
loop_
_entity.id
_entity.type
_entity.pdbx_description
1 polymer ?
#
loop_
_entity_poly.entity_id
_entity_poly.type
_entity_poly.pdbx_seq_one_letter_code
_entity_poly.pdbx_strand_id
1 'polypeptide(L)'
;MKYTLFFVLPLVLLMPLAQSVSAETNFMDKFNKAFQTLTSGDKQAIGNMTELVDNKTNTGNHTLYSLSSKINKAFQTLTSGDKQAIGNMTELVDNNINQIKNFIAELKFKSGLDTYVNFEPQGYGIYQAKESSVFMPGEKMILYIEPKGYEYGTLFDKSGNKLHTMDFAIDFTISDESGNILTNQQGITFDKIVSHHKNKELFIPFTITQSSPFPEGNYIITYVIHDKKSGASFDIVKNITIAR
;
A
#
# COMPACT_ATOMS: atom_id res chain seq x y z
N MET A 1 -16.86 22.00 6.30
CA MET A 1 -18.34 21.86 6.20
C MET A 1 -18.84 20.97 7.34
N LYS A 2 -19.98 21.28 8.00
CA LYS A 2 -20.46 20.77 9.33
C LYS A 2 -21.55 19.68 9.17
N TYR A 3 -21.46 18.49 9.80
CA TYR A 3 -22.55 17.47 9.84
C TYR A 3 -22.55 16.65 11.16
N THR A 4 -23.72 16.13 11.59
CA THR A 4 -23.96 15.34 12.84
C THR A 4 -25.10 14.32 12.66
N LEU A 5 -24.96 13.03 13.05
CA LEU A 5 -26.05 12.11 13.49
C LEU A 5 -25.53 10.74 14.04
N PHE A 6 -26.45 9.89 14.55
CA PHE A 6 -26.37 8.89 15.64
C PHE A 6 -26.09 7.39 15.27
N PHE A 7 -25.93 6.55 16.31
CA PHE A 7 -25.00 5.42 16.56
C PHE A 7 -25.63 3.97 16.70
N VAL A 8 -24.87 2.83 16.54
CA VAL A 8 -24.80 1.50 17.32
C VAL A 8 -23.90 0.35 16.65
N LEU A 9 -22.96 -0.30 17.41
CA LEU A 9 -21.71 -1.19 17.19
C LEU A 9 -21.97 -2.74 17.14
N PRO A 10 -21.01 -3.75 17.03
CA PRO A 10 -19.51 -3.79 17.25
C PRO A 10 -18.48 -4.76 16.50
N LEU A 11 -17.15 -4.41 16.55
CA LEU A 11 -15.76 -5.04 16.71
C LEU A 11 -15.25 -6.50 16.34
N VAL A 12 -13.94 -6.68 15.90
CA VAL A 12 -12.82 -7.61 16.44
C VAL A 12 -11.53 -7.94 15.53
N LEU A 13 -10.30 -7.86 16.13
CA LEU A 13 -8.89 -8.48 16.06
C LEU A 13 -7.89 -8.67 14.84
N LEU A 14 -6.56 -8.76 15.15
CA LEU A 14 -5.30 -8.72 14.30
C LEU A 14 -4.23 -9.86 14.56
N MET A 15 -3.31 -10.20 13.60
CA MET A 15 -2.11 -11.13 13.71
C MET A 15 -0.92 -10.82 12.70
N PRO A 16 0.34 -11.38 12.84
CA PRO A 16 1.59 -10.86 12.21
C PRO A 16 2.09 -11.55 10.90
N LEU A 17 2.73 -10.79 9.99
CA LEU A 17 2.95 -11.14 8.56
C LEU A 17 4.41 -11.09 8.00
N ALA A 18 5.47 -11.27 8.80
CA ALA A 18 6.83 -10.88 8.36
C ALA A 18 7.74 -11.94 7.70
N GLN A 19 7.48 -13.26 7.82
CA GLN A 19 8.43 -14.30 7.36
C GLN A 19 8.16 -14.86 5.95
N SER A 20 6.96 -14.70 5.40
CA SER A 20 6.59 -15.26 4.08
C SER A 20 7.23 -14.50 2.90
N VAL A 21 7.41 -13.19 3.05
CA VAL A 21 7.78 -12.26 1.97
C VAL A 21 9.19 -12.51 1.39
N SER A 22 10.15 -12.96 2.20
CA SER A 22 11.54 -13.18 1.75
C SER A 22 11.69 -14.44 0.88
N ALA A 23 10.93 -15.49 1.16
CA ALA A 23 10.92 -16.72 0.36
C ALA A 23 10.15 -16.55 -0.98
N GLU A 24 9.25 -15.57 -1.07
CA GLU A 24 8.47 -15.24 -2.27
C GLU A 24 9.32 -14.53 -3.33
N THR A 25 10.14 -13.56 -2.91
CA THR A 25 11.00 -12.79 -3.82
C THR A 25 12.05 -13.64 -4.55
N ASN A 26 12.61 -14.67 -3.89
CA ASN A 26 13.62 -15.56 -4.48
C ASN A 26 13.04 -16.50 -5.56
N PHE A 27 11.81 -16.98 -5.37
CA PHE A 27 11.12 -17.82 -6.35
C PHE A 27 10.76 -17.04 -7.62
N MET A 28 10.18 -15.86 -7.47
CA MET A 28 9.74 -15.04 -8.61
C MET A 28 10.89 -14.55 -9.47
N ASP A 29 12.03 -14.20 -8.88
CA ASP A 29 13.22 -13.80 -9.63
C ASP A 29 13.76 -14.96 -10.48
N LYS A 30 13.76 -16.19 -9.93
CA LYS A 30 14.17 -17.41 -10.66
C LYS A 30 13.18 -17.78 -11.76
N PHE A 31 11.88 -17.68 -11.48
CA PHE A 31 10.82 -17.97 -12.45
C PHE A 31 10.87 -17.00 -13.64
N ASN A 32 11.00 -15.69 -13.39
CA ASN A 32 11.07 -14.68 -14.44
C ASN A 32 12.27 -14.87 -15.36
N LYS A 33 13.44 -15.23 -14.78
CA LYS A 33 14.64 -15.55 -15.57
C LYS A 33 14.39 -16.75 -16.48
N ALA A 34 13.81 -17.83 -15.96
CA ALA A 34 13.51 -19.03 -16.74
C ALA A 34 12.47 -18.78 -17.84
N PHE A 35 11.43 -17.99 -17.57
CA PHE A 35 10.43 -17.60 -18.56
C PHE A 35 11.04 -16.78 -19.71
N GLN A 36 11.89 -15.79 -19.40
CA GLN A 36 12.59 -15.03 -20.43
C GLN A 36 13.45 -15.94 -21.31
N THR A 37 14.14 -16.92 -20.72
CA THR A 37 14.94 -17.91 -21.47
C THR A 37 14.08 -18.79 -22.40
N LEU A 38 12.84 -19.13 -22.00
CA LEU A 38 11.90 -19.86 -22.86
C LEU A 38 11.43 -19.02 -24.06
N THR A 39 11.11 -17.74 -23.83
CA THR A 39 10.67 -16.83 -24.90
C THR A 39 11.76 -16.55 -25.93
N SER A 40 13.03 -16.76 -25.58
CA SER A 40 14.16 -16.74 -26.52
C SER A 40 14.39 -18.05 -27.30
N GLY A 41 13.52 -19.06 -27.15
CA GLY A 41 13.52 -20.28 -27.95
C GLY A 41 14.33 -21.46 -27.38
N ASP A 42 14.80 -21.36 -26.13
CA ASP A 42 15.58 -22.40 -25.49
C ASP A 42 14.70 -23.46 -24.80
N LYS A 43 14.85 -24.73 -25.21
CA LYS A 43 14.11 -25.88 -24.67
C LYS A 43 14.58 -26.30 -23.27
N GLN A 44 15.79 -25.92 -22.84
CA GLN A 44 16.28 -26.20 -21.49
C GLN A 44 15.55 -25.39 -20.41
N ALA A 45 14.94 -24.27 -20.79
CA ALA A 45 14.11 -23.46 -19.88
C ALA A 45 12.90 -24.24 -19.34
N ILE A 46 12.36 -25.20 -20.10
CA ILE A 46 11.23 -26.04 -19.67
C ILE A 46 11.62 -26.89 -18.45
N GLY A 47 12.79 -27.55 -18.50
CA GLY A 47 13.28 -28.37 -17.39
C GLY A 47 13.52 -27.56 -16.11
N ASN A 48 14.12 -26.37 -16.24
CA ASN A 48 14.37 -25.47 -15.11
C ASN A 48 13.06 -24.97 -14.46
N MET A 49 12.00 -24.77 -15.24
CA MET A 49 10.70 -24.36 -14.71
C MET A 49 9.95 -25.51 -14.05
N THR A 50 10.04 -26.73 -14.59
CA THR A 50 9.48 -27.93 -13.95
C THR A 50 10.10 -28.17 -12.56
N GLU A 51 11.43 -28.06 -12.45
CA GLU A 51 12.16 -28.23 -11.19
C GLU A 51 11.81 -27.15 -10.14
N LEU A 52 11.57 -25.90 -10.58
CA LEU A 52 11.14 -24.80 -9.70
C LEU A 52 9.72 -25.01 -9.15
N VAL A 53 8.83 -25.66 -9.92
CA VAL A 53 7.43 -25.87 -9.51
C VAL A 53 7.27 -27.10 -8.62
N ASP A 54 8.03 -28.18 -8.87
CA ASP A 54 8.00 -29.39 -8.03
C ASP A 54 8.57 -29.16 -6.61
N ASN A 55 9.47 -28.18 -6.45
CA ASN A 55 10.17 -27.92 -5.18
C ASN A 55 9.44 -26.97 -4.21
N LYS A 56 8.16 -26.59 -4.46
CA LYS A 56 7.46 -25.64 -3.58
C LYS A 56 5.95 -25.90 -3.42
N THR A 57 5.55 -27.15 -3.27
CA THR A 57 4.21 -27.51 -2.76
C THR A 57 4.06 -27.35 -1.23
N ASN A 58 4.98 -26.66 -0.56
CA ASN A 58 4.91 -26.52 0.90
C ASN A 58 5.38 -25.14 1.42
N THR A 59 4.64 -24.07 1.11
CA THR A 59 4.74 -22.80 1.86
C THR A 59 3.36 -22.16 1.94
N GLY A 60 2.79 -22.05 3.14
CA GLY A 60 1.40 -21.73 3.50
C GLY A 60 0.73 -20.45 2.96
N ASN A 61 1.23 -19.83 1.88
CA ASN A 61 0.61 -18.65 1.28
C ASN A 61 -0.31 -19.03 0.11
N HIS A 62 -1.63 -18.85 0.31
CA HIS A 62 -2.70 -19.32 -0.57
C HIS A 62 -2.62 -18.75 -2.00
N THR A 63 -2.11 -17.53 -2.17
CA THR A 63 -1.94 -16.88 -3.48
C THR A 63 -0.86 -17.57 -4.33
N LEU A 64 0.29 -17.90 -3.72
CA LEU A 64 1.41 -18.56 -4.38
C LEU A 64 1.06 -19.99 -4.81
N TYR A 65 0.33 -20.75 -3.98
CA TYR A 65 -0.19 -22.07 -4.36
C TYR A 65 -1.12 -22.01 -5.56
N SER A 66 -2.03 -21.03 -5.59
CA SER A 66 -2.96 -20.87 -6.69
C SER A 66 -2.24 -20.54 -8.00
N LEU A 67 -1.12 -19.81 -7.93
CA LEU A 67 -0.27 -19.49 -9.07
C LEU A 67 0.48 -20.73 -9.57
N SER A 68 1.15 -21.48 -8.68
CA SER A 68 1.86 -22.71 -9.04
C SER A 68 0.93 -23.73 -9.72
N SER A 69 -0.30 -23.87 -9.23
CA SER A 69 -1.32 -24.73 -9.85
C SER A 69 -1.70 -24.27 -11.28
N LYS A 70 -1.91 -22.97 -11.48
CA LYS A 70 -2.24 -22.41 -12.81
C LYS A 70 -1.07 -22.55 -13.80
N ILE A 71 0.16 -22.34 -13.34
CA ILE A 71 1.39 -22.51 -14.11
C ILE A 71 1.57 -23.98 -14.54
N ASN A 72 1.36 -24.94 -13.63
CA ASN A 72 1.41 -26.37 -13.93
C ASN A 72 0.45 -26.78 -15.06
N LYS A 73 -0.77 -26.26 -15.03
CA LYS A 73 -1.78 -26.53 -16.06
C LYS A 73 -1.39 -25.95 -17.42
N ALA A 74 -0.80 -24.74 -17.45
CA ALA A 74 -0.32 -24.11 -18.67
C ALA A 74 0.85 -24.89 -19.30
N PHE A 75 1.78 -25.42 -18.49
CA PHE A 75 2.88 -26.24 -18.98
C PHE A 75 2.42 -27.55 -19.62
N GLN A 76 1.48 -28.27 -19.01
CA GLN A 76 0.93 -29.49 -19.59
C GLN A 76 0.34 -29.23 -20.99
N THR A 77 -0.29 -28.07 -21.18
CA THR A 77 -0.90 -27.66 -22.46
C THR A 77 0.15 -27.28 -23.52
N LEU A 78 1.36 -26.86 -23.12
CA LEU A 78 2.47 -26.56 -24.03
C LEU A 78 3.20 -27.82 -24.50
N THR A 79 3.30 -28.84 -23.64
CA THR A 79 3.84 -30.14 -24.05
C THR A 79 3.00 -30.83 -25.13
N SER A 80 1.75 -30.42 -25.30
CA SER A 80 0.88 -30.82 -26.41
C SER A 80 1.03 -30.00 -27.71
N GLY A 81 1.92 -29.01 -27.76
CA GLY A 81 2.33 -28.32 -29.00
C GLY A 81 1.48 -27.12 -29.45
N ASP A 82 0.61 -26.58 -28.59
CA ASP A 82 -0.29 -25.49 -28.94
C ASP A 82 0.37 -24.10 -28.77
N LYS A 83 0.38 -23.27 -29.83
CA LYS A 83 0.90 -21.89 -29.80
C LYS A 83 -0.03 -20.91 -29.08
N GLN A 84 -1.34 -21.15 -29.03
CA GLN A 84 -2.26 -20.33 -28.21
C GLN A 84 -1.96 -20.49 -26.72
N ALA A 85 -1.43 -21.64 -26.31
CA ALA A 85 -1.00 -21.87 -24.93
C ALA A 85 0.17 -20.97 -24.50
N ILE A 86 1.02 -20.52 -25.42
CA ILE A 86 2.11 -19.56 -25.11
C ILE A 86 1.51 -18.18 -24.80
N GLY A 87 0.59 -17.68 -25.62
CA GLY A 87 -0.08 -16.39 -25.39
C GLY A 87 -0.85 -16.37 -24.06
N ASN A 88 -1.61 -17.43 -23.79
CA ASN A 88 -2.35 -17.59 -22.54
C ASN A 88 -1.43 -17.73 -21.32
N MET A 89 -0.26 -18.35 -21.48
CA MET A 89 0.75 -18.44 -20.42
C MET A 89 1.42 -17.09 -20.15
N THR A 90 1.75 -16.32 -21.18
CA THR A 90 2.29 -14.97 -21.03
C THR A 90 1.30 -14.07 -20.29
N GLU A 91 0.02 -14.08 -20.68
CA GLU A 91 -1.02 -13.30 -20.00
C GLU A 91 -1.23 -13.76 -18.55
N LEU A 92 -1.24 -15.08 -18.30
CA LEU A 92 -1.29 -15.63 -16.95
C LEU A 92 -0.08 -15.16 -16.12
N VAL A 93 1.13 -15.27 -16.66
CA VAL A 93 2.36 -14.88 -15.97
C VAL A 93 2.36 -13.38 -15.69
N ASP A 94 2.04 -12.53 -16.67
CA ASP A 94 2.00 -11.08 -16.52
C ASP A 94 0.95 -10.63 -15.50
N ASN A 95 -0.26 -11.19 -15.56
CA ASN A 95 -1.33 -10.85 -14.61
C ASN A 95 -0.95 -11.25 -13.18
N ASN A 96 -0.37 -12.44 -12.98
CA ASN A 96 0.04 -12.88 -11.65
C ASN A 96 1.30 -12.16 -11.15
N ILE A 97 2.26 -11.82 -12.02
CA ILE A 97 3.40 -10.97 -11.67
C ILE A 97 2.93 -9.60 -11.23
N ASN A 98 1.98 -8.98 -11.93
CA ASN A 98 1.44 -7.67 -11.57
C ASN A 98 0.71 -7.74 -10.22
N GLN A 99 -0.09 -8.78 -9.98
CA GLN A 99 -0.70 -9.00 -8.66
C GLN A 99 0.33 -9.15 -7.54
N ILE A 100 1.41 -9.92 -7.78
CA ILE A 100 2.49 -10.10 -6.79
C ILE A 100 3.26 -8.79 -6.57
N LYS A 101 3.54 -8.03 -7.63
CA LYS A 101 4.19 -6.71 -7.53
C LYS A 101 3.35 -5.75 -6.70
N ASN A 102 2.03 -5.70 -6.95
CA ASN A 102 1.11 -4.87 -6.19
C ASN A 102 1.06 -5.30 -4.72
N PHE A 103 0.95 -6.61 -4.46
CA PHE A 103 1.00 -7.14 -3.10
C PHE A 103 2.31 -6.80 -2.37
N ILE A 104 3.46 -6.93 -3.04
CA ILE A 104 4.76 -6.53 -2.47
C ILE A 104 4.81 -5.02 -2.23
N ALA A 105 4.23 -4.21 -3.11
CA ALA A 105 4.16 -2.77 -2.94
C ALA A 105 3.29 -2.40 -1.74
N GLU A 106 2.12 -3.01 -1.57
CA GLU A 106 1.25 -2.87 -0.40
C GLU A 106 1.95 -3.29 0.90
N LEU A 107 2.76 -4.36 0.87
CA LEU A 107 3.53 -4.79 2.04
C LEU A 107 4.68 -3.83 2.41
N LYS A 108 5.23 -3.13 1.42
CA LYS A 108 6.33 -2.18 1.62
C LYS A 108 5.82 -0.82 2.04
N PHE A 109 4.74 -0.36 1.41
CA PHE A 109 4.17 0.95 1.62
C PHE A 109 3.32 0.96 2.89
N LYS A 110 3.82 1.63 3.92
CA LYS A 110 3.21 1.63 5.25
C LYS A 110 3.52 2.89 6.03
N SER A 111 2.77 3.11 7.09
CA SER A 111 3.16 4.08 8.11
C SER A 111 4.45 3.64 8.81
N GLY A 112 5.47 4.50 8.77
CA GLY A 112 6.65 4.38 9.62
C GLY A 112 6.43 4.96 11.01
N LEU A 113 5.65 6.03 11.07
CA LEU A 113 5.15 6.71 12.27
C LEU A 113 3.89 7.47 11.86
N ASP A 114 2.87 7.44 12.70
CA ASP A 114 1.70 8.30 12.57
C ASP A 114 1.24 8.77 13.95
N THR A 115 1.17 10.08 14.15
CA THR A 115 0.79 10.64 15.46
C THR A 115 0.08 11.98 15.30
N TYR A 116 -0.83 12.28 16.23
CA TYR A 116 -1.36 13.63 16.32
C TYR A 116 -0.33 14.57 16.93
N VAL A 117 -0.33 15.81 16.48
CA VAL A 117 0.63 16.84 16.92
C VAL A 117 -0.09 18.11 17.37
N ASN A 118 0.51 18.84 18.29
CA ASN A 118 -0.07 20.08 18.81
C ASN A 118 0.07 21.27 17.83
N PHE A 119 1.11 21.24 17.00
CA PHE A 119 1.49 22.33 16.11
C PHE A 119 1.87 21.81 14.74
N GLU A 120 1.84 22.70 13.74
CA GLU A 120 2.27 22.37 12.38
C GLU A 120 3.73 21.87 12.37
N PRO A 121 3.98 20.64 11.91
CA PRO A 121 5.32 20.06 11.84
C PRO A 121 6.25 20.88 10.96
N GLN A 122 7.53 20.96 11.32
CA GLN A 122 8.53 21.76 10.59
C GLN A 122 9.44 20.89 9.70
N GLY A 123 9.37 19.57 9.84
CA GLY A 123 10.29 18.67 9.18
C GLY A 123 10.05 17.19 9.51
N TYR A 124 10.77 16.33 8.81
CA TYR A 124 10.88 14.92 9.18
C TYR A 124 11.53 14.81 10.58
N GLY A 125 10.90 14.11 11.52
CA GLY A 125 11.32 14.05 12.92
C GLY A 125 11.18 15.36 13.72
N ILE A 126 10.67 16.46 13.14
CA ILE A 126 10.56 17.77 13.81
C ILE A 126 9.08 18.09 14.03
N TYR A 127 8.53 17.54 15.10
CA TYR A 127 7.14 17.71 15.51
C TYR A 127 7.02 17.68 17.04
N GLN A 128 5.89 18.16 17.55
CA GLN A 128 5.52 17.96 18.96
C GLN A 128 4.31 17.04 19.03
N ALA A 129 4.54 15.79 19.45
CA ALA A 129 3.46 14.83 19.63
C ALA A 129 2.44 15.35 20.63
N LYS A 130 1.16 15.16 20.31
CA LYS A 130 0.08 15.35 21.25
C LYS A 130 0.08 14.18 22.23
N GLU A 131 0.00 14.48 23.52
CA GLU A 131 0.13 13.47 24.59
C GLU A 131 -1.07 12.52 24.67
N SER A 132 -2.22 12.95 24.15
CA SER A 132 -3.45 12.17 24.15
C SER A 132 -4.19 12.33 22.81
N SER A 133 -5.08 11.37 22.52
CA SER A 133 -6.02 11.50 21.39
C SER A 133 -7.31 12.22 21.80
N VAL A 134 -7.22 13.15 22.76
CA VAL A 134 -8.35 13.96 23.24
C VAL A 134 -8.27 15.36 22.64
N PHE A 135 -9.32 15.80 21.97
CA PHE A 135 -9.42 17.10 21.31
C PHE A 135 -10.59 17.89 21.88
N MET A 136 -10.43 19.21 21.99
CA MET A 136 -11.56 20.08 22.30
C MET A 136 -12.52 20.17 21.12
N PRO A 137 -13.83 20.41 21.37
CA PRO A 137 -14.76 20.74 20.31
C PRO A 137 -14.25 21.90 19.44
N GLY A 138 -14.10 21.67 18.13
CA GLY A 138 -13.57 22.66 17.19
C GLY A 138 -12.04 22.72 17.08
N GLU A 139 -11.30 21.97 17.91
CA GLU A 139 -9.84 21.87 17.80
C GLU A 139 -9.44 21.25 16.45
N LYS A 140 -8.35 21.78 15.88
CA LYS A 140 -7.75 21.20 14.67
C LYS A 140 -7.07 19.88 15.02
N MET A 141 -7.31 18.86 14.22
CA MET A 141 -6.63 17.57 14.35
C MET A 141 -5.54 17.51 13.28
N ILE A 142 -4.28 17.64 13.68
CA ILE A 142 -3.13 17.58 12.78
C ILE A 142 -2.50 16.20 12.92
N LEU A 143 -2.66 15.36 11.90
CA LEU A 143 -2.01 14.05 11.81
C LEU A 143 -0.67 14.22 11.10
N TYR A 144 0.41 13.87 11.81
CA TYR A 144 1.75 13.75 11.25
C TYR A 144 2.00 12.32 10.81
N ILE A 145 2.46 12.11 9.58
CA ILE A 145 2.69 10.79 8.99
C ILE A 145 4.09 10.72 8.38
N GLU A 146 4.87 9.71 8.72
CA GLU A 146 6.13 9.36 8.07
C GLU A 146 5.93 8.11 7.20
N PRO A 147 5.60 8.23 5.90
CA PRO A 147 5.42 7.06 5.04
C PRO A 147 6.75 6.35 4.77
N LYS A 148 6.72 5.03 4.68
CA LYS A 148 7.86 4.19 4.29
C LYS A 148 7.48 3.35 3.07
N GLY A 149 8.47 3.07 2.22
CA GLY A 149 8.31 2.13 1.09
C GLY A 149 7.53 2.65 -0.12
N TYR A 150 7.38 3.98 -0.25
CA TYR A 150 6.81 4.61 -1.45
C TYR A 150 7.78 4.58 -2.64
N GLU A 151 7.23 4.71 -3.84
CA GLU A 151 7.97 4.72 -5.09
C GLU A 151 8.24 6.14 -5.61
N TYR A 152 9.26 6.25 -6.48
CA TYR A 152 9.67 7.52 -7.07
C TYR A 152 9.31 7.57 -8.54
N GLY A 153 8.58 8.62 -8.94
CA GLY A 153 8.52 9.02 -10.34
C GLY A 153 9.79 9.72 -10.79
N THR A 154 9.96 9.88 -12.10
CA THR A 154 11.06 10.64 -12.71
C THR A 154 10.51 11.84 -13.46
N LEU A 155 11.16 12.98 -13.32
CA LEU A 155 10.93 14.20 -14.10
C LEU A 155 12.28 14.74 -14.59
N PHE A 156 12.31 15.50 -15.67
CA PHE A 156 13.51 16.20 -16.13
C PHE A 156 13.26 17.71 -16.09
N ASP A 157 14.20 18.46 -15.52
CA ASP A 157 14.11 19.92 -15.56
C ASP A 157 14.44 20.47 -16.96
N LYS A 158 14.35 21.79 -17.11
CA LYS A 158 14.62 22.46 -18.39
C LYS A 158 16.06 22.30 -18.89
N SER A 159 16.99 21.97 -17.99
CA SER A 159 18.40 21.75 -18.29
C SER A 159 18.69 20.26 -18.55
N GLY A 160 17.68 19.39 -18.52
CA GLY A 160 17.81 17.95 -18.70
C GLY A 160 18.28 17.21 -17.45
N ASN A 161 18.33 17.85 -16.28
CA ASN A 161 18.69 17.16 -15.05
C ASN A 161 17.54 16.28 -14.59
N LYS A 162 17.88 15.05 -14.19
CA LYS A 162 16.92 14.11 -13.62
C LYS A 162 16.50 14.55 -12.20
N LEU A 163 15.20 14.65 -11.99
CA LEU A 163 14.55 14.88 -10.72
C LEU A 163 13.68 13.68 -10.33
N HIS A 164 13.46 13.55 -9.03
CA HIS A 164 12.62 12.52 -8.43
C HIS A 164 11.32 13.14 -7.94
N THR A 165 10.20 12.43 -8.17
CA THR A 165 8.88 12.90 -7.73
C THR A 165 8.23 11.90 -6.77
N MET A 166 7.59 12.42 -5.73
CA MET A 166 6.76 11.67 -4.79
C MET A 166 5.37 12.31 -4.80
N ASP A 167 4.32 11.50 -4.81
CA ASP A 167 2.96 11.94 -5.10
C ASP A 167 1.99 11.12 -4.28
N PHE A 168 1.26 11.79 -3.37
CA PHE A 168 0.39 11.14 -2.40
C PHE A 168 -1.02 11.69 -2.48
N ALA A 169 -1.99 10.83 -2.14
CA ALA A 169 -3.34 11.25 -1.86
C ALA A 169 -3.80 10.65 -0.53
N ILE A 170 -4.75 11.31 0.12
CA ILE A 170 -5.38 10.82 1.34
C ILE A 170 -6.88 10.79 1.14
N ASP A 171 -7.46 9.68 1.54
CA ASP A 171 -8.87 9.59 1.89
C ASP A 171 -8.97 9.60 3.41
N PHE A 172 -10.07 10.15 3.95
CA PHE A 172 -10.37 9.93 5.34
C PHE A 172 -11.86 9.73 5.56
N THR A 173 -12.16 8.83 6.49
CA THR A 173 -13.49 8.54 7.00
C THR A 173 -13.47 8.81 8.49
N ILE A 174 -14.39 9.65 8.97
CA ILE A 174 -14.68 9.78 10.39
C ILE A 174 -15.91 8.94 10.63
N SER A 175 -15.76 7.94 11.48
CA SER A 175 -16.85 7.16 12.01
C SER A 175 -16.98 7.39 13.50
N ASP A 176 -18.17 7.11 13.96
CA ASP A 176 -18.50 7.02 15.35
C ASP A 176 -17.95 5.64 15.86
N GLU A 177 -17.76 5.38 17.16
CA GLU A 177 -17.30 4.05 17.65
C GLU A 177 -18.13 2.88 17.08
N SER A 178 -19.40 3.12 16.68
CA SER A 178 -20.29 2.11 16.06
C SER A 178 -19.97 1.76 14.64
N GLY A 179 -19.06 2.50 14.02
CA GLY A 179 -18.74 2.37 12.62
C GLY A 179 -19.74 3.11 11.72
N ASN A 180 -20.66 3.92 12.25
CA ASN A 180 -21.45 4.78 11.37
C ASN A 180 -20.57 5.90 10.85
N ILE A 181 -20.53 6.01 9.52
CA ILE A 181 -19.74 7.03 8.83
C ILE A 181 -20.43 8.39 9.00
N LEU A 182 -19.76 9.31 9.68
CA LEU A 182 -20.19 10.71 9.86
C LEU A 182 -19.70 11.60 8.72
N THR A 183 -18.54 11.26 8.16
CA THR A 183 -17.91 11.98 7.07
C THR A 183 -16.99 11.04 6.32
N ASN A 184 -16.96 11.18 5.00
CA ASN A 184 -16.00 10.55 4.12
C ASN A 184 -15.55 11.58 3.09
N GLN A 185 -14.25 11.76 2.93
CA GLN A 185 -13.65 12.56 1.87
C GLN A 185 -12.58 11.73 1.19
N GLN A 186 -12.55 11.77 -0.13
CA GLN A 186 -11.64 10.97 -0.93
C GLN A 186 -10.88 11.84 -1.92
N GLY A 187 -9.71 11.36 -2.33
CA GLY A 187 -8.88 11.95 -3.37
C GLY A 187 -8.25 13.28 -2.97
N ILE A 188 -7.98 13.52 -1.67
CA ILE A 188 -7.32 14.75 -1.24
C ILE A 188 -5.85 14.64 -1.62
N THR A 189 -5.44 15.39 -2.65
CA THR A 189 -4.06 15.37 -3.16
C THR A 189 -3.19 16.44 -2.52
N PHE A 190 -1.94 16.11 -2.24
CA PHE A 190 -0.91 17.09 -1.88
C PHE A 190 -0.20 17.64 -3.11
N ASP A 191 0.53 18.73 -2.91
CA ASP A 191 1.50 19.19 -3.90
C ASP A 191 2.53 18.08 -4.14
N LYS A 192 2.72 17.76 -5.42
CA LYS A 192 3.72 16.79 -5.85
C LYS A 192 5.10 17.26 -5.40
N ILE A 193 5.77 16.44 -4.61
CA ILE A 193 7.10 16.74 -4.09
C ILE A 193 8.10 16.43 -5.19
N VAL A 194 8.92 17.41 -5.55
CA VAL A 194 9.99 17.29 -6.55
C VAL A 194 11.32 17.49 -5.83
N SER A 195 12.24 16.53 -5.98
CA SER A 195 13.53 16.54 -5.30
C SER A 195 14.67 16.15 -6.25
N HIS A 196 15.87 16.67 -5.99
CA HIS A 196 17.10 16.23 -6.64
C HIS A 196 17.56 14.84 -6.16
N HIS A 197 17.00 14.36 -5.04
CA HIS A 197 17.36 13.09 -4.45
C HIS A 197 16.14 12.19 -4.25
N LYS A 198 16.38 10.89 -4.17
CA LYS A 198 15.39 9.92 -3.68
C LYS A 198 15.29 10.03 -2.15
N ASN A 199 14.63 11.10 -1.68
CA ASN A 199 14.47 11.37 -0.25
C ASN A 199 13.72 10.22 0.41
N LYS A 200 14.29 9.64 1.48
CA LYS A 200 13.70 8.58 2.30
C LYS A 200 13.12 9.08 3.62
N GLU A 201 13.43 10.32 3.98
CA GLU A 201 13.00 11.01 5.19
C GLU A 201 11.94 12.02 4.78
N LEU A 202 10.69 11.57 4.74
CA LEU A 202 9.55 12.36 4.33
C LEU A 202 8.48 12.33 5.41
N PHE A 203 7.80 13.46 5.60
CA PHE A 203 6.60 13.55 6.40
C PHE A 203 5.44 14.17 5.61
N ILE A 204 4.22 13.83 5.98
CA ILE A 204 2.97 14.35 5.43
C ILE A 204 2.14 14.87 6.61
N PRO A 205 1.97 16.19 6.77
CA PRO A 205 0.99 16.74 7.70
C PRO A 205 -0.39 16.72 7.05
N PHE A 206 -1.38 16.20 7.75
CA PHE A 206 -2.77 16.21 7.32
C PHE A 206 -3.67 16.80 8.41
N THR A 207 -4.32 17.93 8.10
CA THR A 207 -5.11 18.67 9.08
C THR A 207 -6.60 18.56 8.78
N ILE A 208 -7.34 17.98 9.72
CA ILE A 208 -8.80 18.05 9.73
C ILE A 208 -9.22 19.27 10.52
N THR A 209 -9.95 20.16 9.87
CA THR A 209 -10.61 21.29 10.53
C THR A 209 -12.09 20.99 10.69
N GLN A 210 -12.61 21.25 11.88
CA GLN A 210 -14.03 21.13 12.14
C GLN A 210 -14.64 22.49 11.85
N SER A 211 -15.26 22.64 10.68
CA SER A 211 -16.14 23.81 10.53
C SER A 211 -17.23 23.79 11.59
N SER A 212 -17.51 22.60 12.18
CA SER A 212 -18.47 22.26 13.24
C SER A 212 -17.71 21.67 14.36
N PRO A 213 -17.74 22.26 15.56
CA PRO A 213 -17.36 21.51 16.72
C PRO A 213 -18.12 20.19 16.72
N PHE A 214 -17.38 19.09 16.65
CA PHE A 214 -17.94 17.77 16.90
C PHE A 214 -18.49 17.75 18.33
N PRO A 215 -19.62 17.08 18.56
CA PRO A 215 -20.08 16.81 19.92
C PRO A 215 -19.01 16.08 20.73
N GLU A 216 -19.04 16.25 22.04
CA GLU A 216 -18.23 15.43 22.94
C GLU A 216 -18.58 13.95 22.74
N GLY A 217 -17.56 13.09 22.74
CA GLY A 217 -17.72 11.67 22.45
C GLY A 217 -16.49 11.05 21.80
N ASN A 218 -16.57 9.75 21.54
CA ASN A 218 -15.47 9.00 20.93
C ASN A 218 -15.74 8.75 19.44
N TYR A 219 -14.67 8.79 18.66
CA TYR A 219 -14.72 8.67 17.21
C TYR A 219 -13.54 7.84 16.72
N ILE A 220 -13.71 7.21 15.55
CA ILE A 220 -12.66 6.50 14.83
C ILE A 220 -12.42 7.24 13.53
N ILE A 221 -11.22 7.73 13.33
CA ILE A 221 -10.79 8.29 12.05
C ILE A 221 -9.92 7.25 11.32
N THR A 222 -10.41 6.81 10.18
CA THR A 222 -9.64 5.97 9.25
C THR A 222 -9.12 6.86 8.13
N TYR A 223 -7.80 6.90 7.98
CA TYR A 223 -7.12 7.55 6.86
C TYR A 223 -6.61 6.46 5.93
N VAL A 224 -6.79 6.63 4.63
CA VAL A 224 -6.16 5.77 3.61
C VAL A 224 -5.14 6.62 2.88
N ILE A 225 -3.87 6.29 3.05
CA ILE A 225 -2.77 6.98 2.41
C ILE A 225 -2.44 6.24 1.14
N HIS A 226 -2.42 6.94 0.02
CA HIS A 226 -2.14 6.39 -1.31
C HIS A 226 -0.80 6.89 -1.83
N ASP A 227 0.08 5.99 -2.25
CA ASP A 227 1.23 6.32 -3.09
C ASP A 227 0.81 6.22 -4.56
N LYS A 228 0.69 7.37 -5.23
CA LYS A 228 0.24 7.43 -6.62
C LYS A 228 1.26 6.91 -7.62
N LYS A 229 2.49 6.61 -7.21
CA LYS A 229 3.53 6.02 -8.10
C LYS A 229 3.49 4.51 -8.11
N SER A 230 3.32 3.87 -6.95
CA SER A 230 3.18 2.42 -6.87
C SER A 230 1.73 1.95 -7.06
N GLY A 231 0.75 2.80 -6.75
CA GLY A 231 -0.66 2.41 -6.63
C GLY A 231 -0.98 1.69 -5.31
N ALA A 232 0.00 1.52 -4.43
CA ALA A 232 -0.21 0.94 -3.12
C ALA A 232 -0.84 1.95 -2.14
N SER A 233 -1.53 1.42 -1.14
CA SER A 233 -2.10 2.21 -0.05
C SER A 233 -1.91 1.52 1.29
N PHE A 234 -2.03 2.29 2.37
CA PHE A 234 -2.14 1.75 3.72
C PHE A 234 -3.10 2.57 4.57
N ASP A 235 -3.65 1.91 5.59
CA ASP A 235 -4.61 2.52 6.49
C ASP A 235 -3.94 3.00 7.78
N ILE A 236 -4.40 4.15 8.29
CA ILE A 236 -4.15 4.60 9.66
C ILE A 236 -5.50 4.71 10.35
N VAL A 237 -5.67 4.02 11.47
CA VAL A 237 -6.90 4.08 12.27
C VAL A 237 -6.59 4.74 13.60
N LYS A 238 -7.30 5.84 13.90
CA LYS A 238 -7.14 6.61 15.14
C LYS A 238 -8.44 6.65 15.91
N ASN A 239 -8.42 6.15 17.14
CA ASN A 239 -9.47 6.41 18.11
C ASN A 239 -9.20 7.76 18.75
N ILE A 240 -10.17 8.65 18.72
CA ILE A 240 -10.10 9.97 19.35
C ILE A 240 -11.28 10.19 20.28
N THR A 241 -11.10 11.10 21.23
CA THR A 241 -12.17 11.61 22.08
C THR A 241 -12.28 13.11 21.85
N ILE A 242 -13.50 13.61 21.67
CA ILE A 242 -13.80 15.02 21.77
C ILE A 242 -14.29 15.29 23.19
N ALA A 243 -13.61 16.14 23.95
CA ALA A 243 -13.97 16.50 25.33
C ALA A 243 -13.46 17.90 25.68
N ARG A 244 -14.14 18.58 26.62
CA ARG A 244 -13.73 19.89 27.15
C ARG A 244 -12.66 19.79 28.22
#